data_AF-A0AAW5S695-F1
#
_entry.id   AF-A0AAW5S695-F1
#
_cell.length_a   1.000
_cell.length_b   1.000
_cell.length_c   1.000
_cell.angle_alpha   90.00
_cell.angle_beta   90.00
_cell.angle_gamma   90.00
#
_symmetry.space_group_name_H-M   'P 1'
#
loop_
_entity.id
_entity.type
_entity.pdbx_description
1 polymer ?
#
loop_
_entity_poly.entity_id
_entity_poly.type
_entity_poly.pdbx_seq_one_letter_code
_entity_poly.pdbx_strand_id
1 'polypeptide(L)'
;MTLLVASHAVLITFIVGGIVALITRGVRRSRANRLDPHWKPHRTQPGYEASVYGAMPNTPLPEWAYWNDDVDEEHHDDRAG
;
A
#
# COMPACT_ATOMS: atom_id res chain seq x y z
N MET A 1 19.53 -42.74 -2.57
CA MET A 1 19.82 -41.33 -2.21
C MET A 1 19.75 -40.36 -3.39
N THR A 2 20.32 -40.71 -4.55
CA THR A 2 20.33 -39.85 -5.76
C THR A 2 18.95 -39.44 -6.28
N LEU A 3 17.97 -40.36 -6.32
CA LEU A 3 16.59 -40.09 -6.77
C LEU A 3 15.85 -39.05 -5.90
N LEU A 4 16.09 -39.08 -4.58
CA LEU A 4 15.42 -38.18 -3.63
C LEU A 4 16.02 -36.76 -3.70
N VAL A 5 17.34 -36.67 -3.91
CA VAL A 5 18.03 -35.40 -4.15
C VAL A 5 17.58 -34.80 -5.50
N ALA A 6 17.50 -35.63 -6.55
CA ALA A 6 17.07 -35.18 -7.86
C ALA A 6 15.61 -34.67 -7.86
N SER A 7 14.69 -35.35 -7.18
CA SER A 7 13.29 -34.92 -7.10
C SER A 7 13.14 -33.59 -6.36
N HIS A 8 13.90 -33.37 -5.28
CA HIS A 8 13.90 -32.09 -4.56
C HIS A 8 14.48 -30.96 -5.41
N ALA A 9 15.58 -31.21 -6.13
CA ALA A 9 16.16 -30.20 -7.03
C ALA A 9 15.17 -29.80 -8.14
N VAL A 10 14.49 -30.77 -8.75
CA VAL A 10 13.45 -30.52 -9.78
C VAL A 10 12.29 -29.71 -9.19
N LEU A 11 11.81 -30.07 -8.00
CA LEU A 11 10.71 -29.37 -7.34
C LEU A 11 11.07 -27.91 -7.06
N ILE A 12 12.28 -27.66 -6.53
CA ILE A 12 12.74 -26.31 -6.21
C ILE A 12 12.85 -25.47 -7.47
N THR A 13 13.47 -25.98 -8.54
CA THR A 13 13.60 -25.24 -9.80
C THR A 13 12.26 -24.95 -10.46
N PHE A 14 11.29 -25.87 -10.37
CA PHE A 14 9.94 -25.66 -10.86
C PHE A 14 9.21 -24.55 -10.11
N ILE A 15 9.29 -24.55 -8.77
CA ILE A 15 8.67 -23.51 -7.94
C ILE A 15 9.30 -22.15 -8.22
N VAL A 16 10.63 -22.06 -8.22
CA VAL A 16 11.36 -20.82 -8.49
C VAL A 16 11.04 -20.29 -9.89
N GLY A 17 11.11 -21.15 -10.90
CA GLY A 17 10.76 -20.78 -12.28
C GLY A 17 9.30 -20.32 -12.42
N GLY A 18 8.37 -20.99 -11.75
CA GLY A 18 6.95 -20.62 -11.72
C GLY A 18 6.71 -19.26 -11.07
N ILE A 19 7.35 -18.97 -9.94
CA ILE A 19 7.26 -17.68 -9.26
C ILE A 19 7.81 -16.57 -10.15
N VAL A 20 8.98 -16.77 -10.75
CA VAL A 20 9.58 -15.81 -11.68
C VAL A 20 8.65 -15.54 -12.86
N ALA A 21 8.05 -16.59 -13.44
CA ALA A 21 7.11 -16.44 -14.54
C ALA A 21 5.84 -15.67 -14.13
N LEU A 22 5.29 -15.93 -12.94
CA LEU A 22 4.12 -15.22 -12.40
C LEU A 22 4.42 -13.74 -12.16
N ILE A 23 5.54 -13.41 -11.50
CA ILE A 23 5.96 -12.03 -11.26
C ILE A 23 6.16 -11.32 -12.59
N THR A 24 6.91 -11.93 -13.52
CA THR A 24 7.19 -11.34 -14.83
C THR A 24 5.90 -11.09 -15.61
N ARG A 25 4.96 -12.04 -15.59
CA ARG A 25 3.63 -11.89 -16.21
C ARG A 25 2.81 -10.79 -15.54
N GLY A 26 2.82 -10.70 -14.22
CA GLY A 26 2.16 -9.66 -13.44
C GLY A 26 2.72 -8.27 -13.75
N VAL A 27 4.03 -8.12 -13.77
CA VAL A 27 4.73 -6.88 -14.14
C VAL A 27 4.44 -6.51 -15.59
N ARG A 28 4.48 -7.47 -16.52
CA ARG A 28 4.19 -7.22 -17.93
C ARG A 28 2.73 -6.79 -18.14
N ARG A 29 1.79 -7.41 -17.42
CA ARG A 29 0.37 -7.00 -17.41
C ARG A 29 0.17 -5.63 -16.78
N SER A 30 0.85 -5.34 -15.67
CA SER A 30 0.82 -4.04 -15.00
C SER A 30 1.42 -2.93 -15.88
N ARG A 31 2.53 -3.21 -16.55
CA ARG A 31 3.15 -2.29 -17.51
C ARG A 31 2.29 -2.10 -18.75
N ALA A 32 1.67 -3.15 -19.27
CA ALA A 32 0.72 -3.03 -20.38
C ALA A 32 -0.47 -2.13 -20.00
N ASN A 33 -1.00 -2.25 -18.77
CA ASN A 33 -1.98 -1.30 -18.23
C ASN A 33 -1.40 0.11 -18.10
N ARG A 34 -0.19 0.29 -17.57
CA ARG A 34 0.38 1.63 -17.35
C ARG A 34 0.84 2.34 -18.63
N LEU A 35 1.21 1.57 -19.65
CA LEU A 35 1.71 2.05 -20.95
C LEU A 35 0.59 2.13 -22.00
N ASP A 36 -0.63 1.75 -21.64
CA ASP A 36 -1.80 2.02 -22.46
C ASP A 36 -2.29 3.44 -22.14
N PRO A 37 -2.14 4.43 -23.05
CA PRO A 37 -2.71 5.77 -22.86
C PRO A 37 -4.25 5.76 -22.79
N HIS A 38 -4.91 4.65 -23.17
CA HIS A 38 -6.34 4.43 -22.94
C HIS A 38 -6.65 3.80 -21.58
N TRP A 39 -5.64 3.56 -20.74
CA TRP A 39 -5.86 3.09 -19.37
C TRP A 39 -6.48 4.19 -18.54
N LYS A 40 -7.79 4.30 -18.66
CA LYS A 40 -8.60 5.11 -17.79
C LYS A 40 -8.54 4.43 -16.42
N PRO A 41 -8.00 5.08 -15.36
CA PRO A 41 -8.39 4.67 -14.02
C PRO A 41 -9.91 4.64 -14.03
N HIS A 42 -10.50 3.56 -13.51
CA HIS A 42 -11.96 3.45 -13.48
C HIS A 42 -12.50 4.71 -12.81
N ARG A 43 -13.00 5.67 -13.60
CA ARG A 43 -13.59 6.93 -13.11
C ARG A 43 -14.80 6.67 -12.23
N THR A 44 -15.30 5.43 -12.24
CA THR A 44 -16.36 4.91 -11.38
C THR A 44 -15.86 4.46 -10.01
N GLN A 45 -14.57 4.60 -9.68
CA GLN A 45 -14.12 4.37 -8.31
C GLN A 45 -14.66 5.52 -7.44
N PRO A 46 -15.56 5.24 -6.48
CA PRO A 46 -16.17 6.28 -5.66
C PRO A 46 -15.05 7.08 -4.97
N GLY A 47 -15.03 8.40 -5.16
CA GLY A 47 -14.01 9.29 -4.59
C GLY A 47 -12.80 9.60 -5.48
N TYR A 48 -12.68 9.00 -6.67
CA TYR A 48 -11.60 9.35 -7.62
C TYR A 48 -11.61 10.84 -7.96
N GLU A 49 -12.77 11.39 -8.27
CA GLU A 49 -12.92 12.81 -8.61
C GLU A 49 -12.63 13.73 -7.41
N ALA A 50 -13.02 13.35 -6.20
CA ALA A 50 -12.74 14.13 -4.98
C ALA A 50 -11.24 14.17 -4.65
N SER A 51 -10.52 13.06 -4.83
CA SER A 51 -9.07 12.98 -4.60
C SER A 51 -8.24 13.79 -5.60
N VAL A 52 -8.67 13.85 -6.87
CA VAL A 52 -7.93 14.54 -7.94
C VAL A 52 -8.08 16.06 -7.84
N TYR A 53 -9.27 16.55 -7.46
CA TYR A 53 -9.54 17.98 -7.35
C TYR A 53 -9.27 18.55 -5.96
N GLY A 54 -8.79 17.74 -5.01
CA GLY A 54 -8.63 18.16 -3.61
C GLY A 54 -9.94 18.59 -2.95
N ALA A 55 -11.08 18.32 -3.61
CA ALA A 55 -12.42 18.64 -3.14
C ALA A 55 -12.94 17.49 -2.28
N MET A 56 -12.12 17.04 -1.33
CA MET A 56 -12.63 16.20 -0.27
C MET A 56 -13.60 17.09 0.52
N PRO A 57 -14.89 16.73 0.66
CA PRO A 57 -15.79 17.53 1.46
C PRO A 57 -15.16 17.71 2.84
N ASN A 58 -15.33 18.88 3.44
CA ASN A 58 -15.00 19.09 4.85
C ASN A 58 -15.98 18.28 5.71
N THR A 59 -15.95 16.95 5.60
CA THR A 59 -16.56 16.07 6.57
C THR A 59 -15.75 16.29 7.84
N PRO A 60 -16.35 16.90 8.88
CA PRO A 60 -15.63 17.12 10.12
C PRO A 60 -15.07 15.77 10.56
N LEU A 61 -13.79 15.77 10.94
CA LEU A 61 -13.18 14.57 11.49
C LEU A 61 -13.99 14.14 12.72
N PRO A 62 -14.26 12.84 12.88
CA PRO A 62 -15.01 12.35 14.02
C PRO A 62 -14.29 12.71 15.33
N GLU A 63 -15.05 12.83 16.42
CA GLU A 63 -14.56 13.30 17.73
C GLU A 63 -13.31 12.57 18.23
N TRP A 64 -13.16 11.28 17.93
CA TRP A 64 -11.98 10.48 18.30
C TRP A 64 -10.69 10.86 17.57
N ALA A 65 -10.77 11.61 16.46
CA ALA A 65 -9.60 12.07 15.71
C ALA A 65 -9.00 13.37 16.27
N TYR A 66 -9.76 14.10 17.10
CA TYR A 66 -9.22 15.17 17.93
C TYR A 66 -8.67 14.55 19.21
N TRP A 67 -7.42 14.13 19.19
CA TRP A 67 -6.71 13.82 20.42
C TRP A 67 -6.49 15.15 21.14
N ASN A 68 -7.13 15.31 22.30
CA ASN A 68 -7.05 16.50 23.13
C ASN A 68 -5.66 16.53 23.77
N ASP A 69 -4.71 17.26 23.18
CA ASP A 69 -3.37 17.47 23.75
C ASP A 69 -3.41 18.37 25.02
N ASP A 70 -4.59 18.81 25.45
CA ASP A 70 -4.81 19.68 26.62
C ASP A 70 -4.88 18.90 27.94
N VAL A 71 -3.91 18.03 28.21
CA VAL A 71 -3.67 17.48 29.56
C VAL A 71 -2.18 17.36 29.78
N ASP A 72 -1.54 18.48 30.17
CA ASP A 72 -0.38 18.54 31.08
C ASP A 72 0.12 20.00 31.19
N GLU A 73 -0.72 20.89 31.75
CA GLU A 73 -0.20 22.08 32.45
C GLU A 73 -0.12 21.75 33.95
N GLU A 74 0.77 20.83 34.32
CA GLU A 74 1.24 20.71 35.70
C GLU A 74 2.25 21.84 35.99
N HIS A 75 1.69 22.90 36.57
CA HIS A 75 2.30 23.90 37.46
C HIS A 75 3.73 23.58 37.96
N HIS A 76 4.75 24.29 37.45
CA HIS A 76 6.05 24.38 38.14
C HIS A 76 6.82 25.69 37.84
N ASP A 77 6.21 26.83 38.14
CA ASP A 77 6.94 28.01 38.67
C ASP A 77 7.05 27.77 40.19
N ASP A 78 8.18 27.83 40.89
CA ASP A 78 9.23 28.82 40.87
C ASP A 78 10.58 28.20 41.27
N ARG A 79 11.63 28.42 40.48
CA ARG A 79 13.01 28.28 40.96
C ARG A 79 13.83 29.53 40.63
N ALA A 80 13.88 30.39 41.65
CA ALA A 80 15.02 31.20 42.10
C ALA A 80 15.75 32.09 41.08
N GLY A 81 15.48 33.40 41.21
CA GLY A 81 16.46 34.48 40.99
C GLY A 81 16.95 35.01 42.34
#